data_AF-A0A5B8XXH8-F1
#
_entry.id   AF-A0A5B8XXH8-F1
#
_cell.length_a   1.000
_cell.length_b   1.000
_cell.length_c   1.000
_cell.angle_alpha   90.00
_cell.angle_beta   90.00
_cell.angle_gamma   90.00
#
_symmetry.space_group_name_H-M   'P 1'
#
loop_
_entity.id
_entity.type
_entity.pdbx_description
1 polymer ?
#
loop_
_entity_poly.entity_id
_entity_poly.type
_entity_poly.pdbx_seq_one_letter_code
_entity_poly.pdbx_strand_id
1 'polypeptide(L)'
;MSLPAEEKEHFVHGHSSLVRLLDEVEAHIDGLQGCQTPDFMIEELKPYWNAFKQELFEHIDEEENEMFPHLTGKNDRNLRALQKQHGDLKSRVDEITQFIQTYTHNEEHFKKFQWLIDDFRAAFKRHSADEREFILRSVGAP
;
A
#
# COMPACT_ATOMS: atom_id res chain seq x y z
N MET A 1 15.48 3.28 24.11
CA MET A 1 16.50 3.29 23.04
C MET A 1 15.80 3.84 21.81
N SER A 2 16.39 4.84 21.15
CA SER A 2 15.80 5.44 19.94
C SER A 2 16.27 4.67 18.71
N LEU A 3 15.40 4.48 17.71
CA LEU A 3 15.79 3.92 16.40
C LEU A 3 16.96 4.74 15.82
N PRO A 4 18.01 4.10 15.26
CA PRO A 4 19.03 4.74 14.45
C PRO A 4 18.42 5.62 13.35
N ALA A 5 19.11 6.69 12.95
CA ALA A 5 18.63 7.62 11.93
C ALA A 5 18.36 6.94 10.57
N GLU A 6 19.16 5.93 10.23
CA GLU A 6 19.06 5.15 8.99
C GLU A 6 17.74 4.37 8.91
N GLU A 7 17.26 3.80 10.02
CA GLU A 7 15.98 3.07 10.10
C GLU A 7 14.77 4.02 10.00
N LYS A 8 14.93 5.29 10.43
CA LYS A 8 13.89 6.33 10.26
C LYS A 8 13.82 6.86 8.83
N GLU A 9 14.96 6.98 8.15
CA GLU A 9 15.00 7.38 6.73
C GLU A 9 14.41 6.29 5.84
N HIS A 10 14.77 5.02 6.05
CA HIS A 10 14.17 3.88 5.33
C HIS A 10 12.64 3.85 5.44
N PHE A 11 12.09 4.08 6.63
CA PHE A 11 10.64 4.13 6.87
C PHE A 11 9.92 5.22 6.06
N VAL A 12 10.49 6.43 6.03
CA VAL A 12 9.93 7.56 5.27
C VAL A 12 10.09 7.35 3.77
N HIS A 13 11.17 6.67 3.34
CA HIS A 13 11.44 6.38 1.94
C HIS A 13 10.51 5.30 1.36
N GLY A 14 10.25 4.20 2.08
CA GLY A 14 9.33 3.15 1.64
C GLY A 14 7.92 3.69 1.39
N HIS A 15 7.35 4.42 2.34
CA HIS A 15 6.05 5.08 2.19
C HIS A 15 6.00 6.06 1.01
N SER A 16 7.07 6.82 0.78
CA SER A 16 7.10 7.83 -0.29
C SER A 16 7.07 7.21 -1.69
N SER A 17 7.77 6.09 -1.88
CA SER A 17 7.78 5.40 -3.17
C SER A 17 6.47 4.65 -3.43
N LEU A 18 5.88 4.03 -2.41
CA LEU A 18 4.54 3.42 -2.49
C LEU A 18 3.46 4.43 -2.87
N VAL A 19 3.46 5.63 -2.26
CA VAL A 19 2.51 6.70 -2.62
C VAL A 19 2.69 7.11 -4.09
N ARG A 20 3.94 7.30 -4.54
CA ARG A 20 4.21 7.67 -5.93
C ARG A 20 3.69 6.61 -6.91
N LEU A 21 3.93 5.34 -6.64
CA LEU A 21 3.44 4.25 -7.49
C LEU A 21 1.90 4.19 -7.52
N LEU A 22 1.26 4.45 -6.38
CA LEU A 22 -0.20 4.52 -6.31
C LEU A 22 -0.76 5.72 -7.10
N ASP A 23 -0.09 6.87 -7.09
CA ASP A 23 -0.45 8.02 -7.92
C ASP A 23 -0.36 7.70 -9.43
N GLU A 24 0.67 6.95 -9.86
CA GLU A 24 0.78 6.49 -11.25
C GLU A 24 -0.37 5.53 -11.63
N VAL A 25 -0.75 4.62 -10.72
CA VAL A 25 -1.88 3.70 -10.92
C VAL A 25 -3.19 4.47 -11.09
N GLU A 26 -3.45 5.46 -10.25
CA GLU A 26 -4.63 6.32 -10.36
C GLU A 26 -4.66 7.11 -11.66
N ALA A 27 -3.54 7.70 -12.07
CA ALA A 27 -3.45 8.44 -13.32
C ALA A 27 -3.81 7.59 -14.54
N HIS A 28 -3.38 6.32 -14.56
CA HIS A 28 -3.77 5.38 -15.63
C HIS A 28 -5.27 5.06 -15.59
N ILE A 29 -5.84 4.90 -14.39
CA ILE A 29 -7.26 4.62 -14.22
C ILE A 29 -8.10 5.81 -14.67
N ASP A 30 -7.77 7.02 -14.26
CA ASP A 30 -8.45 8.24 -14.74
C ASP A 30 -8.37 8.36 -16.27
N GLY A 31 -7.22 7.97 -16.84
CA GLY A 31 -7.01 7.88 -18.28
C GLY A 31 -7.90 6.87 -19.01
N LEU A 32 -8.54 5.92 -18.31
CA LEU A 32 -9.51 4.99 -18.91
C LEU A 32 -10.83 5.69 -19.28
N GLN A 33 -11.14 6.83 -18.66
CA GLN A 33 -12.37 7.55 -18.92
C GLN A 33 -12.35 8.21 -20.31
N GLY A 34 -13.08 7.62 -21.26
CA GLY A 34 -13.13 8.12 -22.64
C GLY A 34 -11.94 7.72 -23.51
N CYS A 35 -11.12 6.77 -23.06
CA CYS A 35 -10.05 6.20 -23.87
C CYS A 35 -10.61 5.41 -25.06
N GLN A 36 -10.04 5.59 -26.24
CA GLN A 36 -10.39 4.81 -27.43
C GLN A 36 -9.78 3.39 -27.42
N THR A 37 -8.74 3.18 -26.63
CA THR A 37 -7.98 1.93 -26.51
C THR A 37 -7.82 1.51 -25.05
N PRO A 38 -8.91 1.19 -24.34
CA PRO A 38 -8.91 0.88 -22.91
C PRO A 38 -8.09 -0.38 -22.58
N ASP A 39 -8.06 -1.37 -23.46
CA ASP A 39 -7.27 -2.59 -23.25
C ASP A 39 -5.76 -2.28 -23.19
N PHE A 40 -5.29 -1.36 -24.05
CA PHE A 40 -3.89 -0.92 -24.05
C PHE A 40 -3.53 -0.20 -22.75
N MET A 41 -4.40 0.69 -22.26
CA MET A 41 -4.20 1.40 -20.98
C MET A 41 -4.12 0.42 -19.80
N ILE A 42 -4.92 -0.65 -19.81
CA ILE A 42 -4.85 -1.70 -18.78
C ILE A 42 -3.54 -2.47 -18.86
N GLU A 43 -3.03 -2.77 -20.07
CA GLU A 43 -1.71 -3.40 -20.22
C GLU A 43 -0.57 -2.47 -19.73
N GLU A 44 -0.66 -1.16 -19.98
CA GLU A 44 0.31 -0.17 -19.49
C GLU A 44 0.26 0.02 -17.97
N LEU A 45 -0.91 -0.14 -17.36
CA LEU A 45 -1.07 -0.09 -15.91
C LEU A 45 -0.40 -1.27 -15.18
N LYS A 46 -0.40 -2.47 -15.79
CA LYS A 46 0.08 -3.71 -15.13
C LYS A 46 1.51 -3.60 -14.59
N PRO A 47 2.51 -3.07 -15.32
CA PRO A 47 3.85 -2.84 -14.78
C PRO A 47 3.87 -2.02 -13.49
N TYR A 48 3.15 -0.89 -13.44
CA TYR A 48 3.08 -0.03 -12.25
C TYR A 48 2.41 -0.73 -11.08
N TRP A 49 1.30 -1.44 -11.36
CA TRP A 49 0.62 -2.23 -10.34
C TRP A 49 1.49 -3.36 -9.77
N ASN A 50 2.23 -4.06 -10.63
CA ASN A 50 3.14 -5.12 -10.20
C ASN A 50 4.30 -4.58 -9.36
N ALA A 51 4.87 -3.44 -9.75
CA ALA A 51 5.90 -2.76 -8.97
C ALA A 51 5.37 -2.34 -7.59
N PHE A 52 4.18 -1.71 -7.56
CA PHE A 52 3.50 -1.34 -6.32
C PHE A 52 3.29 -2.53 -5.38
N LYS A 53 2.75 -3.63 -5.91
CA LYS A 53 2.51 -4.86 -5.14
C LYS A 53 3.80 -5.41 -4.55
N GLN A 54 4.85 -5.52 -5.38
CA GLN A 54 6.12 -6.07 -4.94
C GLN A 54 6.71 -5.22 -3.80
N GLU A 55 6.78 -3.91 -4.01
CA GLU A 55 7.36 -2.99 -3.04
C GLU A 55 6.56 -2.96 -1.73
N LEU A 56 5.22 -3.01 -1.78
CA LEU A 56 4.39 -3.06 -0.57
C LEU A 56 4.65 -4.33 0.23
N PHE A 57 4.80 -5.46 -0.46
CA PHE A 57 4.96 -6.75 0.20
C PHE A 57 6.36 -6.89 0.81
N GLU A 58 7.39 -6.39 0.12
CA GLU A 58 8.75 -6.27 0.63
C GLU A 58 8.77 -5.35 1.86
N HIS A 59 8.15 -4.18 1.79
CA HIS A 59 8.07 -3.25 2.91
C HIS A 59 7.40 -3.86 4.16
N ILE A 60 6.26 -4.53 3.98
CA ILE A 60 5.59 -5.23 5.08
C ILE A 60 6.47 -6.34 5.67
N ASP A 61 7.22 -7.07 4.84
CA ASP A 61 8.09 -8.15 5.30
C ASP A 61 9.26 -7.62 6.14
N GLU A 62 9.87 -6.51 5.71
CA GLU A 62 10.91 -5.78 6.46
C GLU A 62 10.36 -5.31 7.82
N GLU A 63 9.14 -4.75 7.83
CA GLU A 63 8.52 -4.29 9.08
C GLU A 63 8.24 -5.43 10.05
N GLU A 64 7.65 -6.54 9.58
CA GLU A 64 7.25 -7.66 10.42
C GLU A 64 8.44 -8.48 10.93
N ASN A 65 9.48 -8.65 10.11
CA ASN A 65 10.61 -9.54 10.43
C ASN A 65 11.83 -8.81 10.98
N GLU A 66 12.02 -7.54 10.63
CA GLU A 66 13.20 -6.77 11.04
C GLU A 66 12.84 -5.67 12.03
N MET A 67 11.94 -4.74 11.69
CA MET A 67 11.71 -3.55 12.53
C MET A 67 10.89 -3.82 13.79
N PHE A 68 9.67 -4.36 13.65
CA PHE A 68 8.74 -4.53 14.77
C PHE A 68 9.24 -5.43 15.90
N PRO A 69 9.99 -6.53 15.64
CA PRO A 69 10.61 -7.34 16.69
C PRO A 69 11.58 -6.56 17.59
N HIS A 70 12.21 -5.49 17.08
CA HIS A 70 13.11 -4.65 17.86
C HIS A 70 12.39 -3.55 18.65
N LEU A 71 11.18 -3.17 18.22
CA LEU A 71 10.40 -2.10 18.83
C LEU A 71 9.55 -2.54 20.02
N THR A 72 9.19 -3.82 20.12
CA THR A 72 8.26 -4.29 21.17
C THR A 72 8.60 -5.66 21.74
N GLY A 73 8.11 -5.92 22.97
CA GLY A 73 7.95 -7.30 23.45
C GLY A 73 6.76 -7.97 22.74
N LYS A 74 6.81 -9.30 22.57
CA LYS A 74 5.91 -10.17 21.75
C LYS A 74 4.39 -10.07 21.99
N ASN A 75 3.87 -9.11 22.78
CA ASN A 75 2.46 -9.01 23.17
C ASN A 75 1.85 -7.60 23.05
N ASP A 76 2.42 -6.68 22.27
CA ASP A 76 1.83 -5.35 22.06
C ASP A 76 0.51 -5.44 21.26
N ARG A 77 -0.58 -4.87 21.80
CA ARG A 77 -1.90 -4.82 21.14
C ARG A 77 -1.86 -3.97 19.87
N ASN A 78 -1.07 -2.90 19.86
CA ASN A 78 -0.93 -2.01 18.71
C ASN A 78 -0.20 -2.70 17.58
N LEU A 79 0.86 -3.47 17.88
CA LEU A 79 1.56 -4.28 16.87
C LEU A 79 0.60 -5.28 16.19
N ARG A 80 -0.24 -5.98 16.96
CA ARG A 80 -1.24 -6.89 16.36
C ARG A 80 -2.25 -6.16 15.48
N ALA A 81 -2.57 -4.91 15.80
CA ALA A 81 -3.47 -4.11 14.97
C ALA A 81 -2.81 -3.75 13.64
N LEU A 82 -1.52 -3.39 13.64
CA LEU A 82 -0.74 -3.12 12.43
C LEU A 82 -0.59 -4.38 11.56
N GLN A 83 -0.21 -5.52 12.15
CA GLN A 83 -0.13 -6.80 11.44
C GLN A 83 -1.47 -7.21 10.82
N LYS A 84 -2.59 -6.90 11.49
CA LYS A 84 -3.91 -7.09 10.89
C LYS A 84 -4.13 -6.17 9.69
N GLN A 85 -3.75 -4.90 9.79
CA GLN A 85 -3.82 -3.96 8.67
C GLN A 85 -2.96 -4.40 7.49
N HIS A 86 -1.78 -4.98 7.72
CA HIS A 86 -0.97 -5.59 6.66
C HIS A 86 -1.72 -6.70 5.92
N GLY A 87 -2.37 -7.60 6.65
CA GLY A 87 -3.23 -8.63 6.05
C GLY A 87 -4.39 -8.02 5.24
N ASP A 88 -5.02 -6.98 5.77
CA ASP A 88 -6.12 -6.27 5.12
C ASP A 88 -5.67 -5.53 3.83
N LEU A 89 -4.44 -4.99 3.81
CA LEU A 89 -3.81 -4.37 2.64
C LEU A 89 -3.43 -5.41 1.58
N LYS A 90 -2.76 -6.49 1.98
CA LYS A 90 -2.42 -7.62 1.09
C LYS A 90 -3.67 -8.19 0.41
N SER A 91 -4.75 -8.38 1.18
CA SER A 91 -6.03 -8.88 0.64
C SER A 91 -6.64 -7.95 -0.42
N ARG A 92 -6.57 -6.63 -0.21
CA ARG A 92 -7.04 -5.64 -1.19
C ARG A 92 -6.20 -5.63 -2.46
N VAL A 93 -4.88 -5.76 -2.32
CA VAL A 93 -3.97 -5.90 -3.46
C VAL A 93 -4.32 -7.16 -4.27
N ASP A 94 -4.64 -8.28 -3.62
CA ASP A 94 -5.08 -9.48 -4.34
C ASP A 94 -6.41 -9.25 -5.06
N GLU A 95 -7.38 -8.59 -4.44
CA GLU A 95 -8.66 -8.23 -5.06
C GLU A 95 -8.47 -7.34 -6.30
N ILE A 96 -7.67 -6.27 -6.18
CA ILE A 96 -7.35 -5.38 -7.31
C ILE A 96 -6.62 -6.13 -8.42
N THR A 97 -5.65 -6.99 -8.06
CA THR A 97 -4.91 -7.80 -9.03
C THR A 97 -5.84 -8.70 -9.84
N GLN A 98 -6.77 -9.38 -9.18
CA GLN A 98 -7.78 -10.21 -9.84
C GLN A 98 -8.73 -9.37 -10.71
N PHE A 99 -9.08 -8.18 -10.23
CA PHE A 99 -9.94 -7.27 -10.98
C PHE A 99 -9.26 -6.77 -12.26
N ILE A 100 -7.97 -6.40 -12.22
CA ILE A 100 -7.19 -6.03 -13.41
C ILE A 100 -7.18 -7.14 -14.46
N GLN A 101 -7.03 -8.40 -14.04
CA GLN A 101 -7.01 -9.56 -14.95
C GLN A 101 -8.34 -9.84 -15.63
N THR A 102 -9.45 -9.44 -15.01
CA THR A 102 -10.81 -9.68 -15.48
C THR A 102 -11.51 -8.40 -15.94
N TYR A 103 -10.76 -7.31 -16.05
CA TYR A 103 -11.29 -6.01 -16.41
C TYR A 103 -11.92 -6.07 -17.81
N THR A 104 -13.16 -5.63 -17.90
CA THR A 104 -13.87 -5.42 -19.16
C THR A 104 -14.21 -3.95 -19.25
N HIS A 105 -13.91 -3.31 -20.37
CA HIS A 105 -14.20 -1.89 -20.50
C HIS A 105 -15.70 -1.61 -20.57
N ASN A 106 -16.26 -1.15 -19.46
CA ASN A 106 -17.62 -0.63 -19.34
C ASN A 106 -17.72 0.28 -18.11
N GLU A 107 -18.82 1.04 -18.01
CA GLU A 107 -19.03 2.03 -16.94
C GLU A 107 -19.03 1.39 -15.54
N GLU A 108 -19.60 0.20 -15.39
CA GLU A 108 -19.67 -0.50 -14.10
C GLU A 108 -18.28 -0.93 -13.62
N HIS A 109 -17.50 -1.54 -14.50
CA HIS A 109 -16.14 -1.97 -14.22
C HIS A 109 -15.22 -0.77 -13.96
N PHE A 110 -15.37 0.32 -14.70
CA PHE A 110 -14.61 1.55 -14.45
C PHE A 110 -14.89 2.10 -13.05
N LYS A 111 -16.16 2.26 -12.67
CA LYS A 111 -16.55 2.72 -11.33
C LYS A 111 -16.05 1.79 -10.22
N LYS A 112 -16.14 0.47 -10.46
CA LYS A 112 -15.60 -0.52 -9.52
C LYS A 112 -14.08 -0.41 -9.40
N PHE A 113 -13.37 -0.15 -10.49
CA PHE A 113 -11.92 0.02 -10.44
C PHE A 113 -11.54 1.23 -9.59
N GLN A 114 -12.15 2.39 -9.88
CA GLN A 114 -11.94 3.61 -9.09
C GLN A 114 -12.22 3.37 -7.62
N TRP A 115 -13.36 2.76 -7.30
CA TRP A 115 -13.72 2.44 -5.92
C TRP A 115 -12.68 1.54 -5.22
N LEU A 116 -12.17 0.51 -5.90
CA LEU A 116 -11.17 -0.39 -5.32
C LEU A 116 -9.87 0.36 -4.97
N ILE A 117 -9.43 1.26 -5.84
CA ILE A 117 -8.22 2.06 -5.60
C ILE A 117 -8.45 3.10 -4.51
N ASP A 118 -9.61 3.78 -4.50
CA ASP A 118 -9.98 4.72 -3.44
C ASP A 118 -10.04 4.03 -2.07
N ASP A 119 -10.67 2.84 -1.99
CA ASP A 119 -10.71 2.05 -0.74
C ASP A 119 -9.31 1.64 -0.28
N PHE A 120 -8.48 1.16 -1.22
CA PHE A 120 -7.10 0.82 -0.92
C PHE A 120 -6.31 2.03 -0.41
N ARG A 121 -6.40 3.19 -1.08
CA ARG A 121 -5.70 4.42 -0.67
C ARG A 121 -6.13 4.90 0.70
N ALA A 122 -7.43 4.83 0.99
CA ALA A 122 -7.96 5.17 2.31
C ALA A 122 -7.46 4.21 3.41
N ALA A 123 -7.37 2.92 3.10
CA ALA A 123 -6.82 1.92 4.01
C ALA A 123 -5.32 2.15 4.24
N PHE A 124 -4.54 2.34 3.18
CA PHE A 124 -3.09 2.58 3.23
C PHE A 124 -2.76 3.85 4.03
N LYS A 125 -3.45 4.96 3.76
CA LYS A 125 -3.27 6.21 4.50
C LYS A 125 -3.53 6.07 6.00
N ARG A 126 -4.54 5.29 6.38
CA ARG A 126 -4.85 5.02 7.79
C ARG A 126 -3.76 4.17 8.44
N HIS A 127 -3.34 3.13 7.75
CA HIS A 127 -2.27 2.25 8.20
C HIS A 127 -0.96 3.02 8.44
N SER A 128 -0.50 3.82 7.46
CA SER A 128 0.72 4.63 7.62
C SER A 128 0.63 5.63 8.78
N ALA A 129 -0.57 6.13 9.10
CA ALA A 129 -0.77 7.01 10.26
C ALA A 129 -0.68 6.24 11.59
N ASP A 130 -1.35 5.10 11.69
CA ASP A 130 -1.36 4.24 12.88
C ASP A 130 0.05 3.70 13.17
N GLU A 131 0.78 3.33 12.12
CA GLU A 131 2.15 2.84 12.21
C GLU A 131 3.14 3.92 12.63
N ARG A 132 3.04 5.12 12.03
CA ARG A 132 3.84 6.26 12.45
C ARG A 132 3.63 6.56 13.94
N GLU A 133 2.38 6.52 14.40
CA GLU A 133 2.06 6.70 15.82
C GLU A 133 2.68 5.60 16.69
N PHE A 134 2.59 4.34 16.27
CA PHE A 134 3.21 3.21 16.94
C PHE A 134 4.72 3.34 17.06
N ILE A 135 5.42 3.70 15.99
CA ILE A 135 6.87 3.89 15.98
C ILE A 135 7.25 5.02 16.93
N LEU A 136 6.59 6.19 16.85
CA LEU A 136 6.87 7.34 17.71
C LEU A 136 6.76 7.00 19.20
N ARG A 137 5.71 6.25 19.57
CA ARG A 137 5.50 5.76 20.94
C ARG A 137 6.58 4.76 21.37
N SER A 138 7.05 3.92 20.45
CA SER A 138 8.01 2.85 20.74
C SER A 138 9.45 3.38 20.91
N VAL A 139 9.81 4.47 20.24
CA VAL A 139 11.17 5.06 20.32
C VAL A 139 11.34 6.11 21.41
N GLY A 140 10.28 6.44 22.15
CA GLY A 140 10.30 7.45 23.20
C GLY A 140 10.62 8.86 22.69
N ALA A 141 10.21 9.19 21.46
CA ALA A 141 10.22 10.58 21.01
C ALA A 141 9.16 11.37 21.79
N PRO A 142 9.42 12.63 22.18
CA PRO A 142 8.45 13.46 22.91
C PRO A 142 7.14 13.66 22.15
#